data_AF-A0A534AUE1-F1
#
_entry.id   AF-A0A534AUE1-F1
#
_cell.length_a   1.000
_cell.length_b   1.000
_cell.length_c   1.000
_cell.angle_alpha   90.00
_cell.angle_beta   90.00
_cell.angle_gamma   90.00
#
_symmetry.space_group_name_H-M   'P 1'
#
loop_
_entity.id
_entity.type
_entity.pdbx_description
1 polymer ?
#
loop_
_entity_poly.entity_id
_entity_poly.type
_entity_poly.pdbx_seq_one_letter_code
_entity_poly.pdbx_strand_id
1 'polypeptide(L)' 'MSRILVIGATSAIAEATERLLAARGDALYLVARNERMLAAIAADLTVRGS' A
#
# COMPACT_ATOMS: atom_id res chain seq x y z
N MET A 1 -5.75 12.05 9.19
CA MET A 1 -5.71 10.59 8.94
C MET A 1 -6.85 10.22 8.03
N SER A 2 -6.55 9.91 6.77
CA SER A 2 -7.52 9.53 5.75
C SER A 2 -7.56 8.01 5.55
N ARG A 3 -8.65 7.50 4.96
CA ARG A 3 -8.80 6.10 4.57
C ARG A 3 -8.77 6.01 3.04
N ILE A 4 -7.81 5.29 2.49
CA ILE A 4 -7.56 5.26 1.03
C ILE A 4 -7.66 3.82 0.54
N LEU A 5 -8.47 3.62 -0.49
CA LEU A 5 -8.59 2.34 -1.21
C LEU A 5 -7.76 2.40 -2.49
N VAL A 6 -6.82 1.46 -2.64
CA VAL A 6 -5.99 1.34 -3.84
C VAL A 6 -6.36 0.05 -4.58
N ILE A 7 -6.81 0.21 -5.83
CA ILE A 7 -7.15 -0.90 -6.73
C ILE A 7 -6.05 -1.03 -7.78
N GLY A 8 -5.49 -2.23 -7.91
CA GLY A 8 -4.26 -2.43 -8.68
C GLY A 8 -3.00 -2.08 -7.87
N ALA A 9 -3.04 -2.36 -6.56
CA ALA A 9 -2.00 -2.03 -5.59
C ALA A 9 -0.61 -2.61 -5.91
N THR A 10 -0.54 -3.62 -6.78
CA THR A 10 0.72 -4.29 -7.16
C THR A 10 1.42 -3.65 -8.37
N SER A 11 1.03 -2.46 -8.81
CA SER A 11 1.78 -1.75 -9.85
C SER A 11 2.91 -0.92 -9.24
N ALA A 12 4.01 -0.71 -9.97
CA ALA A 12 5.14 0.08 -9.47
C ALA A 12 4.73 1.52 -9.09
N ILE A 13 3.79 2.12 -9.85
CA ILE A 13 3.26 3.45 -9.53
C ILE A 13 2.38 3.45 -8.28
N ALA A 14 1.58 2.39 -8.08
CA ALA A 14 0.77 2.24 -6.86
C ALA A 14 1.68 2.11 -5.64
N GLU A 15 2.69 1.24 -5.68
CA GLU A 15 3.62 1.07 -4.56
C GLU A 15 4.35 2.38 -4.19
N ALA A 16 4.83 3.13 -5.19
CA ALA A 16 5.46 4.43 -4.96
C ALA A 16 4.49 5.42 -4.29
N THR A 17 3.22 5.42 -4.69
CA THR A 17 2.16 6.28 -4.12
C THR A 17 1.80 5.84 -2.70
N GLU A 18 1.60 4.53 -2.48
CA GLU A 18 1.27 3.93 -1.20
C GLU A 18 2.34 4.22 -0.15
N ARG A 19 3.62 4.18 -0.51
CA ARG A 19 4.74 4.55 0.38
C ARG A 19 4.60 5.98 0.91
N LEU A 20 4.25 6.95 0.07
CA LEU A 20 4.06 8.34 0.47
C LEU A 20 2.84 8.51 1.37
N LEU A 21 1.75 7.79 1.08
CA LEU A 21 0.53 7.84 1.87
C LEU A 21 0.70 7.16 3.24
N ALA A 22 1.40 6.02 3.28
CA ALA A 22 1.75 5.32 4.51
C ALA A 22 2.66 6.19 5.41
N ALA A 23 3.69 6.83 4.83
CA ALA A 23 4.57 7.74 5.57
C ALA A 23 3.85 8.99 6.13
N ARG A 24 2.69 9.36 5.55
CA ARG A 24 1.82 10.43 6.06
C ARG A 24 0.91 9.95 7.19
N GLY A 25 0.93 8.66 7.52
CA GLY A 25 0.07 8.02 8.52
C GLY A 25 -1.35 7.75 8.04
N ASP A 26 -1.59 7.68 6.72
CA ASP A 26 -2.92 7.31 6.20
C ASP A 26 -3.16 5.80 6.28
N ALA A 27 -4.42 5.43 6.47
CA ALA A 27 -4.83 4.02 6.48
C ALA A 27 -5.10 3.55 5.04
N LEU A 28 -4.37 2.50 4.62
CA LEU A 28 -4.44 1.96 3.26
C LEU A 28 -5.22 0.64 3.22
N TYR A 29 -6.10 0.51 2.24
CA TYR A 29 -6.79 -0.73 1.87
C TYR A 29 -6.31 -1.12 0.47
N LEU A 30 -5.62 -2.25 0.35
CA LEU A 30 -4.97 -2.66 -0.89
C LEU A 30 -5.77 -3.78 -1.57
N VAL A 31 -6.03 -3.62 -2.87
CA VAL A 31 -6.73 -4.62 -3.69
C VAL A 31 -5.91 -4.95 -4.92
N ALA A 32 -5.57 -6.23 -5.08
CA ALA A 32 -4.93 -6.76 -6.28
C ALA A 32 -5.24 -8.25 -6.45
N ARG A 33 -4.97 -8.76 -7.65
CA ARG A 33 -5.23 -10.17 -8.01
C ARG A 33 -4.16 -11.13 -7.48
N ASN A 34 -2.93 -10.67 -7.31
CA ASN A 34 -1.81 -11.50 -6.87
C ASN A 34 -1.61 -11.35 -5.36
N GLU A 35 -2.14 -12.30 -4.61
CA GLU A 35 -2.12 -12.28 -3.14
C GLU A 35 -0.69 -12.27 -2.57
N ARG A 36 0.25 -13.01 -3.17
CA ARG A 36 1.65 -13.05 -2.69
C ARG A 36 2.31 -11.69 -2.82
N MET A 37 2.12 -11.04 -3.97
CA MET A 37 2.69 -9.72 -4.22
C MET A 37 2.02 -8.65 -3.35
N LEU A 38 0.69 -8.76 -3.17
CA LEU A 38 -0.08 -7.88 -2.29
C LEU A 38 0.39 -7.98 -0.84
N ALA A 39 0.64 -9.19 -0.34
CA ALA A 39 1.15 -9.42 1.01
C ALA A 39 2.56 -8.84 1.20
N ALA A 40 3.44 -8.98 0.19
CA ALA A 40 4.78 -8.38 0.23
C ALA A 40 4.73 -6.86 0.30
N ILE A 41 3.87 -6.22 -0.49
CA ILE A 41 3.67 -4.76 -0.46
C ILE A 41 3.09 -4.32 0.89
N ALA A 42 2.06 -5.00 1.39
CA ALA A 42 1.47 -4.69 2.70
C ALA A 42 2.51 -4.78 3.84
N ALA A 43 3.37 -5.79 3.81
CA ALA A 43 4.45 -5.94 4.79
C ALA A 43 5.47 -4.80 4.69
N ASP A 44 5.91 -4.43 3.48
CA ASP A 44 6.86 -3.32 3.29
C ASP A 44 6.28 -1.97 3.74
N LEU A 45 5.02 -1.70 3.41
CA LEU A 45 4.32 -0.48 3.84
C LEU A 45 4.14 -0.43 5.36
N THR A 46 3.94 -1.58 6.02
CA THR A 46 3.82 -1.63 7.49
C THR A 46 5.14 -1.30 8.18
N VAL A 47 6.27 -1.77 7.65
CA VAL A 47 7.61 -1.49 8.22
C VAL A 47 8.04 -0.04 8.00
N ARG A 48 7.65 0.57 6.87
CA ARG A 48 8.09 1.92 6.48
C ARG A 48 7.10 3.03 6.80
N GLY A 49 5.86 2.68 7.12
CA GLY A 49 4.78 3.59 7.49
C GLY A 49 4.54 3.69 9.01
N SER A 50 5.36 3.03 9.83
CA SER A 50 5.35 3.22 11.29
C SER A 50 6.09 4.49 11.71
#